data_AF-A0A7V0JAL9-F1
#
_entry.id   AF-A0A7V0JAL9-F1
#
_cell.length_a   1.000
_cell.length_b   1.000
_cell.length_c   1.000
_cell.angle_alpha   90.00
_cell.angle_beta   90.00
_cell.angle_gamma   90.00
#
_symmetry.space_group_name_H-M   'P 1'
#
loop_
_entity.id
_entity.type
_entity.pdbx_description
1 polymer ?
#
loop_
_entity_poly.entity_id
_entity_poly.type
_entity_poly.pdbx_seq_one_letter_code
_entity_poly.pdbx_strand_id
1 'polypeptide(L)'
;MTGLKGPVMRNNKTKKGKDLIVDRASLLKVSLLVFFSAVLSATIMWGDKAYPETIISAFLLTGLLLVILYKDLMRYKPAIEKNYALLLLIGILLTGNFMIGRGFYYILEGFTTWLGNIDPQVTAYAIPLATGSMLAALLIDIHTAIVFSVITSLLAGIWLGNPFYSIFSFAAGLTAAFSVIRCKRRSAIWRAGLFVGLVCMLASIIIFYQEQFLTLNTVAALGFAFANGLIVATLVSALLPLLEYSFKISTDISLLELVDLNQPLMRNLLLEAPGTYHHSIVVGTLVEAAAEAVDVNPLLARVSAYYHDI
;
A
#
# COMPACT_ATOMS: atom_id res chain seq x y z
N MET A 1 1.10 73.21 9.72
CA MET A 1 1.42 73.90 8.47
C MET A 1 2.76 73.38 7.97
N THR A 2 2.82 73.06 6.67
CA THR A 2 4.03 72.92 5.80
C THR A 2 5.12 71.95 6.26
N GLY A 3 5.37 70.77 5.68
CA GLY A 3 5.23 70.36 4.28
C GLY A 3 6.59 70.41 3.59
N LEU A 4 7.33 69.29 3.57
CA LEU A 4 8.46 69.07 2.65
C LEU A 4 8.41 67.63 2.13
N LYS A 5 8.11 67.53 0.83
CA LYS A 5 8.02 66.30 0.03
C LYS A 5 9.39 65.68 -0.14
N GLY A 6 9.60 64.46 0.34
CA GLY A 6 10.65 63.57 -0.14
C GLY A 6 10.17 62.77 -1.37
N PRO A 7 11.02 62.50 -2.36
CA PRO A 7 10.61 61.82 -3.58
C PRO A 7 10.25 60.36 -3.29
N VAL A 8 9.02 60.00 -3.64
CA VAL A 8 8.54 58.61 -3.65
C VAL A 8 9.28 57.89 -4.76
N MET A 9 10.35 57.19 -4.40
CA MET A 9 10.96 56.16 -5.25
C MET A 9 9.97 54.99 -5.35
N ARG A 10 9.09 55.05 -6.36
CA ARG A 10 8.38 53.89 -6.90
C ARG A 10 9.43 52.91 -7.40
N ASN A 11 9.88 52.01 -6.52
CA ASN A 11 10.69 50.87 -6.95
C ASN A 11 9.76 49.86 -7.62
N ASN A 12 9.56 50.10 -8.92
CA ASN A 12 8.83 49.25 -9.84
C ASN A 12 9.70 48.02 -10.13
N LYS A 13 9.92 47.16 -9.12
CA LYS A 13 10.49 45.83 -9.32
C LYS A 13 9.42 44.95 -9.95
N THR A 14 9.32 45.06 -11.27
CA THR A 14 9.20 43.95 -12.22
C THR A 14 8.66 42.65 -11.61
N LYS A 15 7.34 42.64 -11.36
CA LYS A 15 6.49 41.44 -11.23
C LYS A 15 6.31 40.77 -12.60
N LYS A 16 7.39 40.51 -13.33
CA LYS A 16 7.36 39.86 -14.65
C LYS A 16 8.49 38.85 -14.76
N GLY A 17 8.13 37.57 -14.67
CA GLY A 17 9.06 36.44 -14.87
C GLY A 17 8.89 35.28 -13.89
N LYS A 18 7.68 34.99 -13.39
CA LYS A 18 7.39 33.80 -12.57
C LYS A 18 6.44 32.81 -13.22
N ASP A 19 6.13 33.00 -14.50
CA ASP A 19 5.24 32.12 -15.24
C ASP A 19 6.03 31.36 -16.32
N LEU A 20 5.81 30.04 -16.36
CA LEU A 20 6.14 29.10 -17.45
C LEU A 20 7.57 28.52 -17.53
N ILE A 21 8.18 28.21 -16.39
CA ILE A 21 9.11 27.05 -16.36
C ILE A 21 8.40 26.00 -15.53
N VAL A 22 7.74 25.04 -16.20
CA VAL A 22 7.21 23.86 -15.52
C VAL A 22 8.41 23.21 -14.82
N ASP A 23 8.43 23.26 -13.50
CA ASP A 23 9.51 22.74 -12.68
C ASP A 23 9.76 21.28 -13.08
N ARG A 24 11.00 20.89 -13.41
CA ARG A 24 11.32 19.52 -13.85
C ARG A 24 10.80 18.47 -12.86
N ALA A 25 10.75 18.81 -11.57
CA ALA A 25 10.17 18.00 -10.52
C ALA A 25 8.66 17.75 -10.73
N SER A 26 7.91 18.79 -11.09
CA SER A 26 6.47 18.67 -11.37
C SER A 26 6.19 17.90 -12.67
N LEU A 27 7.01 18.08 -13.70
CA LEU A 27 6.94 17.27 -14.93
C LEU A 27 7.19 15.78 -14.65
N LEU A 28 8.19 15.46 -13.82
CA LEU A 28 8.51 14.07 -13.48
C LEU A 28 7.36 13.40 -12.72
N LYS A 29 6.73 14.10 -11.77
CA LYS A 29 5.57 13.60 -11.02
C LYS A 29 4.35 13.36 -11.92
N VAL A 30 4.05 14.30 -12.82
CA VAL A 30 2.96 14.13 -13.80
C VAL A 30 3.27 12.97 -14.74
N SER A 31 4.52 12.84 -15.21
CA SER A 31 4.95 11.72 -16.04
C SER A 31 4.79 10.37 -15.34
N LEU A 32 5.10 10.29 -14.04
CA LEU A 32 4.89 9.07 -13.25
C LEU A 32 3.40 8.73 -13.13
N LEU A 33 2.55 9.71 -12.83
CA LEU A 33 1.10 9.50 -12.75
C LEU A 33 0.50 9.01 -14.07
N VAL A 34 0.89 9.64 -15.19
CA VAL A 34 0.46 9.23 -16.53
C VAL A 34 0.94 7.82 -16.85
N PHE A 35 2.20 7.51 -16.53
CA PHE A 35 2.77 6.17 -16.72
C PHE A 35 2.00 5.10 -15.94
N PHE A 36 1.78 5.30 -14.63
CA PHE A 36 1.04 4.34 -13.81
C PHE A 36 -0.43 4.23 -14.22
N SER A 37 -1.08 5.33 -14.64
CA SER A 37 -2.43 5.31 -15.19
C SER A 37 -2.51 4.47 -16.48
N ALA A 38 -1.55 4.64 -17.39
CA ALA A 38 -1.48 3.88 -18.62
C ALA A 38 -1.28 2.39 -18.33
N VAL A 39 -0.32 2.05 -17.47
CA VAL A 39 -0.06 0.66 -17.07
C VAL A 39 -1.32 0.05 -16.45
N LEU A 40 -1.97 0.72 -15.49
CA LEU A 40 -3.20 0.21 -14.85
C LEU A 40 -4.35 0.03 -15.83
N SER A 41 -4.54 0.97 -16.75
CA SER A 41 -5.58 0.80 -17.78
C SER A 41 -5.29 -0.41 -18.66
N ALA A 42 -4.03 -0.64 -19.03
CA ALA A 42 -3.64 -1.81 -19.79
C ALA A 42 -3.80 -3.12 -19.00
N THR A 43 -3.50 -3.13 -17.70
CA THR A 43 -3.69 -4.32 -16.86
C THR A 43 -5.16 -4.68 -16.68
N ILE A 44 -6.03 -3.68 -16.52
CA ILE A 44 -7.46 -3.86 -16.35
C ILE A 44 -8.10 -4.34 -17.66
N MET A 45 -7.61 -3.89 -18.81
CA MET A 45 -8.18 -4.22 -20.13
C MET A 45 -7.56 -5.44 -20.81
N TRP A 46 -6.55 -6.06 -20.19
CA TRP A 46 -5.83 -7.17 -20.79
C TRP A 46 -6.77 -8.35 -21.10
N GLY A 47 -6.87 -8.78 -22.35
CA GLY A 47 -7.64 -9.98 -22.73
C GLY A 47 -9.09 -9.73 -23.13
N ASP A 48 -9.65 -8.54 -22.90
CA ASP A 48 -10.96 -8.16 -23.45
C ASP A 48 -10.83 -7.73 -24.92
N LYS A 49 -11.94 -7.81 -25.68
CA LYS A 49 -12.00 -7.21 -27.01
C LYS A 49 -11.80 -5.70 -26.87
N ALA A 50 -10.59 -5.25 -27.16
CA ALA A 50 -10.13 -3.89 -26.95
C ALA A 50 -10.79 -2.91 -27.94
N TYR A 51 -12.00 -2.45 -27.61
CA TYR A 51 -12.59 -1.32 -28.30
C TYR A 51 -11.85 -0.04 -27.88
N PRO A 52 -11.53 0.88 -28.80
CA PRO A 52 -10.80 2.10 -28.47
C PRO A 52 -11.53 2.95 -27.42
N GLU A 53 -12.86 2.94 -27.43
CA GLU A 53 -13.70 3.65 -26.46
C GLU A 53 -13.50 3.14 -25.02
N THR A 54 -13.41 1.82 -24.83
CA THR A 54 -13.18 1.20 -23.53
C THR A 54 -11.79 1.48 -22.98
N ILE A 55 -10.78 1.58 -23.84
CA ILE A 55 -9.40 1.92 -23.43
C ILE A 55 -9.32 3.37 -22.95
N ILE A 56 -9.95 4.28 -23.69
CA ILE A 56 -9.95 5.71 -23.35
C ILE A 56 -10.69 5.92 -22.02
N SER A 57 -11.85 5.30 -21.83
CA SER A 57 -12.61 5.44 -20.58
C SER A 57 -11.86 4.86 -19.37
N ALA A 58 -11.23 3.69 -19.52
CA ALA A 58 -10.41 3.07 -18.48
C ALA A 58 -9.21 3.96 -18.10
N PHE A 59 -8.50 4.52 -19.09
CA PHE A 59 -7.37 5.43 -18.86
C PHE A 59 -7.79 6.72 -18.14
N LEU A 60 -8.89 7.35 -18.58
CA LEU A 60 -9.38 8.58 -17.95
C LEU A 60 -9.80 8.33 -16.50
N LEU A 61 -10.45 7.20 -16.23
CA LEU A 61 -10.91 6.86 -14.90
C LEU A 61 -9.76 6.48 -13.95
N THR A 62 -8.80 5.67 -14.40
CA THR A 62 -7.60 5.35 -13.60
C THR A 62 -6.78 6.62 -13.35
N GLY A 63 -6.66 7.49 -14.35
CA GLY A 63 -6.00 8.79 -14.22
C GLY A 63 -6.68 9.68 -13.17
N LEU A 64 -8.01 9.77 -13.20
CA LEU A 64 -8.78 10.52 -12.20
C LEU A 64 -8.54 9.98 -10.78
N LEU A 65 -8.62 8.66 -10.58
CA LEU A 65 -8.41 8.04 -9.27
C LEU A 65 -6.97 8.24 -8.76
N LEU A 66 -5.97 8.16 -9.64
CA LEU A 66 -4.58 8.43 -9.26
C LEU A 66 -4.33 9.90 -8.94
N VAL A 67 -4.99 10.83 -9.63
CA VAL A 67 -4.92 12.26 -9.28
C VAL A 67 -5.54 12.52 -7.91
N ILE A 68 -6.64 11.85 -7.57
CA ILE A 68 -7.25 11.92 -6.24
C ILE A 68 -6.28 11.39 -5.18
N LEU A 69 -5.69 10.20 -5.40
CA LEU A 69 -4.67 9.64 -4.52
C LEU A 69 -3.49 10.59 -4.31
N TYR A 70 -2.96 11.14 -5.40
CA TYR A 70 -1.84 12.07 -5.34
C TYR A 70 -2.19 13.31 -4.53
N LYS A 71 -3.35 13.93 -4.77
CA LYS A 71 -3.79 15.11 -4.01
C LYS A 71 -3.98 14.81 -2.53
N ASP A 72 -4.54 13.64 -2.19
CA ASP A 72 -4.72 13.23 -0.80
C ASP A 72 -3.37 13.05 -0.09
N LEU A 73 -2.44 12.33 -0.73
CA LEU A 73 -1.07 12.14 -0.23
C LEU A 73 -0.35 13.47 0.01
N MET A 74 -0.48 14.43 -0.91
CA MET A 74 0.12 15.76 -0.75
C MET A 74 -0.50 16.56 0.40
N ARG A 75 -1.79 16.33 0.70
CA ARG A 75 -2.49 17.02 1.78
C ARG A 75 -2.10 16.46 3.16
N TYR A 76 -2.04 15.15 3.30
CA TYR A 76 -1.82 14.49 4.59
C TYR A 76 -0.34 14.30 4.93
N LYS A 77 0.52 14.04 3.93
CA LYS A 77 1.96 13.87 4.15
C LYS A 77 2.77 14.63 3.10
N PRO A 78 2.95 15.95 3.24
CA PRO A 78 3.78 16.74 2.33
C PRO A 78 5.26 16.28 2.32
N ALA A 79 5.70 15.51 3.32
CA ALA A 79 7.01 14.87 3.31
C ALA A 79 7.18 13.83 2.19
N ILE A 80 6.10 13.14 1.78
CA ILE A 80 6.11 12.18 0.65
C ILE A 80 6.43 12.90 -0.66
N GLU A 81 6.01 14.16 -0.79
CA GLU A 81 6.25 14.96 -1.98
C GLU A 81 7.73 15.07 -2.34
N LYS A 82 8.59 15.09 -1.33
CA LYS A 82 10.04 15.24 -1.49
C LYS A 82 10.74 13.92 -1.74
N ASN A 83 10.08 12.78 -1.48
CA ASN A 83 10.66 11.46 -1.60
C ASN A 83 10.09 10.71 -2.83
N TYR A 84 10.77 10.83 -3.97
CA TYR A 84 10.39 10.16 -5.21
C TYR A 84 10.34 8.63 -5.08
N ALA A 85 11.17 8.03 -4.21
CA ALA A 85 11.16 6.58 -4.01
C ALA A 85 9.83 6.10 -3.41
N LEU A 86 9.22 6.90 -2.52
CA LEU A 86 7.95 6.55 -1.90
C LEU A 86 6.76 6.71 -2.86
N LEU A 87 6.79 7.75 -3.70
CA LEU A 87 5.80 7.90 -4.79
C LEU A 87 5.89 6.74 -5.79
N LEU A 88 7.11 6.33 -6.14
CA LEU A 88 7.36 5.19 -7.02
C LEU A 88 6.89 3.88 -6.36
N LEU A 89 7.14 3.69 -5.06
CA LEU A 89 6.64 2.54 -4.31
C LEU A 89 5.11 2.44 -4.37
N ILE A 90 4.38 3.53 -4.14
CA ILE A 90 2.91 3.54 -4.21
C ILE A 90 2.43 3.13 -5.60
N GLY A 91 3.05 3.68 -6.64
CA GLY A 91 2.73 3.33 -8.03
C GLY A 91 2.99 1.85 -8.33
N ILE A 92 4.14 1.31 -7.89
CA ILE A 92 4.49 -0.11 -8.04
C ILE A 92 3.55 -1.02 -7.23
N LEU A 93 3.17 -0.62 -6.01
CA LEU A 93 2.21 -1.38 -5.23
C LEU A 93 0.86 -1.45 -5.94
N LEU A 94 0.39 -0.34 -6.53
CA LEU A 94 -0.91 -0.29 -7.17
C LEU A 94 -0.92 -1.09 -8.49
N THR A 95 0.08 -0.89 -9.37
CA THR A 95 0.20 -1.68 -10.61
C THR A 95 0.50 -3.15 -10.33
N GLY A 96 1.44 -3.42 -9.42
CA GLY A 96 1.82 -4.77 -9.01
C GLY A 96 0.65 -5.55 -8.44
N ASN A 97 -0.20 -4.92 -7.61
CA ASN A 97 -1.40 -5.56 -7.07
C ASN A 97 -2.38 -6.02 -8.17
N PHE A 98 -2.61 -5.18 -9.18
CA PHE A 98 -3.45 -5.57 -10.33
C PHE A 98 -2.77 -6.60 -11.24
N MET A 99 -1.46 -6.57 -11.41
CA MET A 99 -0.73 -7.58 -12.18
C MET A 99 -0.77 -8.95 -11.51
N ILE A 100 -0.56 -8.99 -10.19
CA ILE A 100 -0.73 -10.21 -9.39
C ILE A 100 -2.17 -10.68 -9.47
N GLY A 101 -3.14 -9.78 -9.30
CA GLY A 101 -4.56 -10.10 -9.41
C GLY A 101 -4.91 -10.74 -10.76
N ARG A 102 -4.40 -10.18 -11.86
CA ARG A 102 -4.54 -10.75 -13.21
C ARG A 102 -3.89 -12.12 -13.37
N GLY A 103 -2.69 -12.32 -12.82
CA GLY A 103 -2.03 -13.62 -12.81
C GLY A 103 -2.88 -14.68 -12.10
N PHE A 104 -3.43 -14.34 -10.94
CA PHE A 104 -4.35 -15.21 -10.21
C PHE A 104 -5.65 -15.47 -10.99
N TYR A 105 -6.22 -14.47 -11.64
CA TYR A 105 -7.41 -14.63 -12.47
C TYR A 105 -7.21 -15.70 -13.56
N TYR A 106 -6.12 -15.65 -14.33
CA TYR A 106 -5.85 -16.64 -15.37
C TYR A 106 -5.55 -18.04 -14.81
N ILE A 107 -4.84 -18.12 -13.68
CA ILE A 107 -4.58 -19.41 -13.01
C ILE A 107 -5.90 -20.03 -12.55
N LEU A 108 -6.79 -19.24 -11.97
CA LEU A 108 -8.08 -19.69 -11.47
C LEU A 108 -9.05 -20.05 -12.61
N GLU A 109 -9.03 -19.32 -13.72
CA GLU A 109 -9.79 -19.66 -14.94
C GLU A 109 -9.33 -21.00 -15.55
N GLY A 110 -8.01 -21.23 -15.61
CA GLY A 110 -7.46 -22.53 -16.01
C GLY A 110 -7.85 -23.66 -15.04
N PHE A 111 -7.98 -23.35 -13.75
CA PHE A 111 -8.39 -24.32 -12.74
C PHE A 111 -9.90 -24.65 -12.81
N THR A 112 -10.77 -23.65 -13.06
CA THR A 112 -12.22 -23.88 -13.19
C THR A 112 -12.57 -24.69 -14.42
N THR A 113 -11.93 -24.40 -15.54
CA THR A 113 -12.12 -25.17 -16.79
C THR A 113 -11.72 -26.64 -16.61
N TRP A 114 -10.71 -26.93 -15.80
CA TRP A 114 -10.34 -28.29 -15.41
C TRP A 114 -11.38 -28.97 -14.49
N LEU A 115 -11.99 -28.22 -13.57
CA LEU A 115 -13.03 -28.71 -12.65
C LEU A 115 -14.41 -28.90 -13.29
N GLY A 116 -14.72 -28.18 -14.37
CA GLY A 116 -15.92 -28.33 -15.22
C GLY A 116 -17.27 -27.95 -14.60
N ASN A 117 -17.41 -27.96 -13.28
CA ASN A 117 -18.69 -27.83 -12.57
C ASN A 117 -18.87 -26.52 -11.76
N ILE A 118 -17.91 -25.58 -11.85
CA ILE A 118 -17.92 -24.33 -11.08
C ILE A 118 -17.94 -23.14 -12.03
N ASP A 119 -18.82 -22.18 -11.77
CA ASP A 119 -18.87 -20.91 -12.52
C ASP A 119 -17.54 -20.14 -12.37
N PRO A 120 -16.89 -19.70 -13.46
CA PRO A 120 -15.70 -18.86 -13.41
C PRO A 120 -15.82 -17.64 -12.49
N GLN A 121 -17.01 -17.04 -12.39
CA GLN A 121 -17.26 -15.88 -11.52
C GLN A 121 -17.05 -16.19 -10.04
N VAL A 122 -17.32 -17.42 -9.61
CA VAL A 122 -17.14 -17.86 -8.21
C VAL A 122 -15.66 -17.86 -7.82
N THR A 123 -14.78 -18.17 -8.75
CA THR A 123 -13.34 -18.19 -8.46
C THR A 123 -12.71 -16.83 -8.38
N ALA A 124 -13.34 -15.79 -8.94
CA ALA A 124 -12.85 -14.41 -8.82
C ALA A 124 -12.76 -13.93 -7.35
N TYR A 125 -13.52 -14.54 -6.43
CA TYR A 125 -13.46 -14.23 -4.99
C TYR A 125 -12.15 -14.67 -4.31
N ALA A 126 -11.32 -15.50 -4.96
CA ALA A 126 -9.99 -15.86 -4.47
C ALA A 126 -8.87 -14.91 -4.92
N ILE A 127 -9.17 -13.88 -5.72
CA ILE A 127 -8.17 -12.95 -6.23
C ILE A 127 -7.66 -12.04 -5.09
N PRO A 128 -6.35 -12.03 -4.78
CA PRO A 128 -5.80 -11.41 -3.58
C PRO A 128 -5.55 -9.90 -3.70
N LEU A 129 -6.55 -9.12 -4.10
CA LEU A 129 -6.41 -7.66 -4.24
C LEU A 129 -6.19 -6.92 -2.92
N ALA A 130 -6.51 -7.55 -1.79
CA ALA A 130 -6.25 -7.00 -0.46
C ALA A 130 -4.76 -7.00 -0.07
N THR A 131 -3.90 -7.71 -0.81
CA THR A 131 -2.44 -7.72 -0.61
C THR A 131 -1.85 -6.31 -0.71
N GLY A 132 -2.23 -5.53 -1.72
CA GLY A 132 -1.73 -4.16 -1.87
C GLY A 132 -2.11 -3.24 -0.70
N SER A 133 -3.34 -3.35 -0.18
CA SER A 133 -3.79 -2.56 0.98
C SER A 133 -3.02 -2.93 2.25
N MET A 134 -2.74 -4.23 2.47
CA MET A 134 -1.94 -4.68 3.61
C MET A 134 -0.48 -4.20 3.51
N LEU A 135 0.13 -4.28 2.32
CA LEU A 135 1.49 -3.79 2.07
C LEU A 135 1.58 -2.27 2.24
N ALA A 136 0.60 -1.52 1.75
CA ALA A 136 0.53 -0.07 1.94
C ALA A 136 0.46 0.31 3.42
N ALA A 137 -0.29 -0.45 4.23
CA ALA A 137 -0.38 -0.22 5.67
C ALA A 137 0.94 -0.51 6.40
N LEU A 138 1.65 -1.56 6.00
CA LEU A 138 2.92 -1.97 6.62
C LEU A 138 4.10 -1.06 6.22
N LEU A 139 4.17 -0.66 4.95
CA LEU A 139 5.33 0.08 4.41
C LEU A 139 5.21 1.60 4.51
N ILE A 140 3.98 2.14 4.58
CA ILE A 140 3.74 3.59 4.48
C ILE A 140 2.99 4.10 5.69
N ASP A 141 1.69 3.81 5.77
CA ASP A 141 0.80 4.10 6.90
C ASP A 141 -0.64 3.66 6.62
N ILE A 142 -1.46 3.70 7.67
CA ILE A 142 -2.87 3.35 7.63
C ILE A 142 -3.73 4.27 6.76
N HIS A 143 -3.47 5.59 6.71
CA HIS A 143 -4.27 6.51 5.89
C HIS A 143 -4.06 6.18 4.40
N THR A 144 -2.80 6.04 4.00
CA THR A 144 -2.45 5.63 2.63
C THR A 144 -3.10 4.29 2.27
N ALA A 145 -3.12 3.33 3.20
CA ALA A 145 -3.75 2.03 2.98
C ALA A 145 -5.27 2.07 2.81
N ILE A 146 -5.97 2.96 3.53
CA ILE A 146 -7.42 3.15 3.38
C ILE A 146 -7.74 3.76 2.01
N VAL A 147 -7.00 4.78 1.59
CA VAL A 147 -7.22 5.38 0.25
C VAL A 147 -6.88 4.36 -0.85
N PHE A 148 -5.81 3.58 -0.65
CA PHE A 148 -5.44 2.49 -1.53
C PHE A 148 -6.57 1.45 -1.66
N SER A 149 -7.21 1.05 -0.56
CA SER A 149 -8.31 0.07 -0.58
C SER A 149 -9.57 0.59 -1.27
N VAL A 150 -9.87 1.89 -1.16
CA VAL A 150 -10.95 2.52 -1.91
C VAL A 150 -10.67 2.47 -3.41
N ILE A 151 -9.46 2.83 -3.83
CA ILE A 151 -9.12 2.87 -5.26
C ILE A 151 -9.07 1.47 -5.86
N THR A 152 -8.41 0.51 -5.18
CA THR A 152 -8.33 -0.85 -5.68
C THR A 152 -9.71 -1.50 -5.77
N SER A 153 -10.60 -1.24 -4.81
CA SER A 153 -11.95 -1.82 -4.82
C SER A 153 -12.81 -1.28 -5.97
N LEU A 154 -12.79 0.03 -6.24
CA LEU A 154 -13.49 0.63 -7.38
C LEU A 154 -12.98 0.08 -8.71
N LEU A 155 -11.65 0.04 -8.88
CA LEU A 155 -11.03 -0.50 -10.09
C LEU A 155 -11.32 -2.00 -10.27
N ALA A 156 -11.39 -2.76 -9.18
CA ALA A 156 -11.69 -4.19 -9.21
C ALA A 156 -13.10 -4.51 -9.69
N GLY A 157 -14.10 -3.76 -9.22
CA GLY A 157 -15.48 -3.98 -9.68
C GLY A 157 -15.70 -3.60 -11.13
N ILE A 158 -14.97 -2.59 -11.64
CA ILE A 158 -14.98 -2.24 -13.06
C ILE A 158 -14.32 -3.34 -13.88
N TRP A 159 -13.17 -3.83 -13.42
CA TRP A 159 -12.45 -4.91 -14.08
C TRP A 159 -13.32 -6.18 -14.23
N LEU A 160 -14.00 -6.61 -13.17
CA LEU A 160 -14.85 -7.80 -13.20
C LEU A 160 -16.28 -7.54 -13.69
N GLY A 161 -16.64 -6.28 -14.00
CA GLY A 161 -17.98 -5.89 -14.41
C GLY A 161 -19.07 -6.13 -13.35
N ASN A 162 -18.69 -6.28 -12.07
CA ASN A 162 -19.61 -6.60 -10.99
C ASN A 162 -19.49 -5.57 -9.82
N PRO A 163 -20.55 -4.79 -9.53
CA PRO A 163 -20.53 -3.80 -8.47
C PRO A 163 -20.41 -4.42 -7.07
N PHE A 164 -20.97 -5.62 -6.84
CA PHE A 164 -20.83 -6.33 -5.56
C PHE A 164 -19.39 -6.75 -5.29
N TYR A 165 -18.60 -6.99 -6.34
CA TYR A 165 -17.17 -7.27 -6.18
C TYR A 165 -16.39 -6.06 -5.64
N SER A 166 -16.81 -4.83 -5.96
CA SER A 166 -16.23 -3.62 -5.35
C SER A 166 -16.42 -3.65 -3.84
N ILE A 167 -17.63 -3.99 -3.38
CA ILE A 167 -17.95 -4.03 -1.94
C ILE A 167 -17.14 -5.12 -1.25
N PHE A 168 -17.05 -6.31 -1.86
CA PHE A 168 -16.22 -7.41 -1.38
C PHE A 168 -14.74 -7.01 -1.26
N SER A 169 -14.16 -6.46 -2.33
CA SER A 169 -12.76 -6.04 -2.38
C SER A 169 -12.48 -4.91 -1.40
N PHE A 170 -13.41 -3.98 -1.22
CA PHE A 170 -13.32 -2.90 -0.24
C PHE A 170 -13.28 -3.44 1.18
N ALA A 171 -14.21 -4.34 1.54
CA ALA A 171 -14.23 -4.98 2.86
C ALA A 171 -12.92 -5.74 3.13
N ALA A 172 -12.48 -6.55 2.17
CA ALA A 172 -11.22 -7.29 2.26
C ALA A 172 -10.00 -6.37 2.45
N GLY A 173 -9.89 -5.32 1.63
CA GLY A 173 -8.78 -4.37 1.67
C GLY A 173 -8.75 -3.53 2.95
N LEU A 174 -9.92 -3.12 3.45
CA LEU A 174 -10.03 -2.36 4.68
C LEU A 174 -9.69 -3.21 5.90
N THR A 175 -10.23 -4.43 5.97
CA THR A 175 -9.88 -5.42 6.99
C THR A 175 -8.38 -5.71 6.98
N ALA A 176 -7.78 -5.89 5.80
CA ALA A 176 -6.36 -6.13 5.65
C ALA A 176 -5.52 -4.98 6.20
N ALA A 177 -5.89 -3.73 5.90
CA ALA A 177 -5.21 -2.53 6.39
C ALA A 177 -5.31 -2.39 7.93
N PHE A 178 -6.52 -2.55 8.50
CA PHE A 178 -6.73 -2.42 9.95
C PHE A 178 -6.07 -3.55 10.75
N SER A 179 -6.03 -4.77 10.21
CA SER A 179 -5.48 -5.93 10.91
C SER A 179 -3.99 -5.83 11.19
N VAL A 180 -3.27 -4.98 10.46
CA VAL A 180 -1.81 -4.83 10.55
C VAL A 180 -1.33 -3.54 11.23
N ILE A 181 -2.23 -2.68 11.72
CA ILE A 181 -1.87 -1.39 12.36
C ILE A 181 -0.86 -1.54 13.51
N ARG A 182 -0.90 -2.67 14.23
CA ARG A 182 0.00 -2.95 15.37
C ARG A 182 0.82 -4.22 15.15
N CYS A 183 1.25 -4.44 13.90
CA CYS A 183 1.95 -5.65 13.52
C CYS A 183 3.42 -5.61 13.98
N LYS A 184 3.71 -6.31 15.08
CA LYS A 184 5.06 -6.39 15.67
C LYS A 184 5.80 -7.70 15.36
N ARG A 185 5.14 -8.68 14.74
CA ARG A 185 5.72 -10.01 14.47
C ARG A 185 5.22 -10.53 13.13
N ARG A 186 6.03 -11.31 12.42
CA ARG A 186 5.60 -11.97 11.17
C ARG A 186 4.37 -12.86 11.35
N SER A 187 4.20 -13.49 12.52
CA SER A 187 3.00 -14.27 12.83
C SER A 187 1.71 -13.43 12.85
N ALA A 188 1.80 -12.12 13.03
CA ALA A 188 0.64 -11.25 12.96
C ALA A 188 0.13 -11.04 11.52
N ILE A 189 0.98 -11.20 10.49
CA ILE A 189 0.55 -11.21 9.07
C ILE A 189 -0.38 -12.41 8.82
N TRP A 190 -0.03 -13.59 9.34
CA TRP A 190 -0.86 -14.78 9.23
C TRP A 190 -2.21 -14.64 9.94
N ARG A 191 -2.22 -14.04 11.15
CA ARG A 191 -3.48 -13.73 11.85
C ARG A 191 -4.33 -12.72 11.08
N ALA A 192 -3.70 -11.71 10.48
CA ALA A 192 -4.39 -10.74 9.62
C ALA A 192 -5.01 -11.44 8.40
N GLY A 193 -4.29 -12.36 7.74
CA GLY A 193 -4.82 -13.15 6.64
C GLY A 193 -6.02 -14.00 7.03
N LEU A 194 -5.99 -14.66 8.20
CA LEU A 194 -7.14 -15.39 8.72
C LEU A 194 -8.36 -14.48 8.92
N PHE A 195 -8.15 -13.29 9.49
CA PHE A 195 -9.24 -12.33 9.70
C PHE A 195 -9.79 -11.79 8.37
N VAL A 196 -8.93 -11.52 7.39
CA VAL A 196 -9.35 -11.17 6.02
C VAL A 196 -10.17 -12.29 5.40
N GLY A 197 -9.75 -13.55 5.53
CA GLY A 197 -10.49 -14.71 5.01
C GLY A 197 -11.88 -14.86 5.64
N LEU A 198 -12.00 -14.65 6.96
CA LEU A 198 -13.30 -14.66 7.65
C LEU A 198 -14.22 -13.55 7.18
N VAL A 199 -13.70 -12.32 7.03
CA VAL A 199 -14.50 -11.18 6.53
C VAL A 199 -14.89 -11.39 5.07
N CYS A 200 -14.00 -11.90 4.23
CA CYS A 200 -14.32 -12.25 2.85
C CYS A 200 -15.45 -13.29 2.80
N MET A 201 -15.36 -14.35 3.60
CA MET A 201 -16.41 -15.37 3.70
C MET A 201 -17.76 -14.75 4.12
N LEU A 202 -17.77 -13.89 5.15
CA LEU A 202 -18.98 -13.18 5.57
C LEU A 202 -19.53 -12.25 4.47
N ALA A 203 -18.66 -11.52 3.77
CA ALA A 203 -19.05 -10.66 2.66
C ALA A 203 -19.69 -11.48 1.52
N SER A 204 -19.12 -12.64 1.19
CA SER A 204 -19.71 -13.57 0.23
C SER A 204 -21.09 -14.08 0.67
N ILE A 205 -21.28 -14.44 1.95
CA ILE A 205 -22.60 -14.85 2.49
C ILE A 205 -23.64 -13.73 2.27
N ILE A 206 -23.27 -12.47 2.54
CA ILE A 206 -24.17 -11.32 2.38
C ILE A 206 -24.52 -11.09 0.91
N ILE A 207 -23.53 -11.17 0.01
CA ILE A 207 -23.74 -10.97 -1.43
C ILE A 207 -24.64 -12.07 -2.00
N PHE A 208 -24.41 -13.32 -1.63
CA PHE A 208 -25.20 -14.47 -2.10
C PHE A 208 -26.50 -14.68 -1.31
N TYR A 209 -26.88 -13.76 -0.39
CA TYR A 209 -28.05 -13.96 0.47
C TYR A 209 -29.37 -14.03 -0.31
N GLN A 210 -29.42 -13.37 -1.46
CA GLN A 210 -30.61 -13.35 -2.31
C GLN A 210 -30.66 -14.52 -3.29
N GLU A 211 -29.58 -15.29 -3.40
CA GLU A 211 -29.51 -16.49 -4.23
C GLU A 211 -29.77 -17.77 -3.40
N GLN A 212 -30.04 -18.89 -4.06
CA GLN A 212 -30.25 -20.15 -3.34
C GLN A 212 -28.99 -20.56 -2.57
N PHE A 213 -29.06 -20.43 -1.25
CA PHE A 213 -27.95 -20.58 -0.30
C PHE A 213 -27.18 -21.90 -0.31
N LEU A 214 -27.76 -22.96 -0.86
CA LEU A 214 -27.23 -24.33 -0.78
C LEU A 214 -26.87 -24.92 -2.15
N THR A 215 -26.43 -24.08 -3.08
CA THR A 215 -25.88 -24.56 -4.36
C THR A 215 -24.39 -24.88 -4.23
N LEU A 216 -23.87 -25.75 -5.10
CA LEU A 216 -22.44 -26.07 -5.13
C LEU A 216 -21.57 -24.80 -5.31
N ASN A 217 -22.09 -23.82 -6.05
CA ASN A 217 -21.43 -22.54 -6.32
C ASN A 217 -21.31 -21.66 -5.08
N THR A 218 -22.33 -21.60 -4.21
CA THR A 218 -22.24 -20.80 -2.97
C THR A 218 -21.21 -21.39 -2.02
N VAL A 219 -21.20 -22.72 -1.85
CA VAL A 219 -20.19 -23.40 -1.00
C VAL A 219 -18.77 -23.20 -1.55
N ALA A 220 -18.60 -23.32 -2.87
CA ALA A 220 -17.32 -23.04 -3.52
C ALA A 220 -16.88 -21.58 -3.32
N ALA A 221 -17.80 -20.61 -3.46
CA ALA A 221 -17.52 -19.19 -3.25
C ALA A 221 -17.00 -18.91 -1.84
N LEU A 222 -17.59 -19.52 -0.81
CA LEU A 222 -17.11 -19.40 0.57
C LEU A 222 -15.70 -19.96 0.74
N GLY A 223 -15.42 -21.12 0.13
CA GLY A 223 -14.09 -21.72 0.14
C GLY A 223 -13.04 -20.81 -0.52
N PHE A 224 -13.33 -20.28 -1.71
CA PHE A 224 -12.45 -19.35 -2.42
C PHE A 224 -12.27 -18.02 -1.68
N ALA A 225 -13.34 -17.47 -1.11
CA ALA A 225 -13.30 -16.25 -0.30
C ALA A 225 -12.47 -16.43 0.98
N PHE A 226 -12.53 -17.59 1.64
CA PHE A 226 -11.67 -17.88 2.78
C PHE A 226 -10.21 -18.07 2.35
N ALA A 227 -9.97 -18.82 1.26
CA ALA A 227 -8.65 -19.03 0.69
C ALA A 227 -7.96 -17.71 0.30
N ASN A 228 -8.73 -16.71 -0.15
CA ASN A 228 -8.24 -15.36 -0.42
C ASN A 228 -7.39 -14.80 0.73
N GLY A 229 -7.85 -14.93 1.98
CA GLY A 229 -7.13 -14.43 3.14
C GLY A 229 -5.77 -15.10 3.38
N LEU A 230 -5.70 -16.42 3.13
CA LEU A 230 -4.46 -17.19 3.23
C LEU A 230 -3.48 -16.83 2.10
N ILE A 231 -4.00 -16.66 0.88
CA ILE A 231 -3.20 -16.21 -0.27
C ILE A 231 -2.63 -14.81 0.00
N VAL A 232 -3.45 -13.90 0.52
CA VAL A 232 -3.02 -12.54 0.90
C VAL A 232 -1.88 -12.60 1.92
N ALA A 233 -2.02 -13.35 3.02
CA ALA A 233 -0.95 -13.48 4.01
C ALA A 233 0.34 -14.07 3.44
N THR A 234 0.23 -15.05 2.54
CA THR A 234 1.38 -15.68 1.88
C THR A 234 2.11 -14.67 0.99
N LEU A 235 1.36 -13.95 0.13
CA LEU A 235 1.93 -12.93 -0.76
C LEU A 235 2.57 -11.78 0.02
N VAL A 236 1.91 -11.28 1.07
CA VAL A 236 2.47 -10.21 1.91
C VAL A 236 3.74 -10.68 2.60
N SER A 237 3.76 -11.90 3.15
CA SER A 237 4.95 -12.46 3.81
C SER A 237 6.13 -12.61 2.86
N ALA A 238 5.88 -12.92 1.58
CA ALA A 238 6.91 -13.06 0.56
C ALA A 238 7.40 -11.72 -0.02
N LEU A 239 6.47 -10.79 -0.28
CA LEU A 239 6.79 -9.51 -0.93
C LEU A 239 7.33 -8.46 0.04
N LEU A 240 6.92 -8.48 1.31
CA LEU A 240 7.30 -7.46 2.29
C LEU A 240 8.83 -7.34 2.42
N PRO A 241 9.62 -8.42 2.64
CA PRO A 241 11.08 -8.29 2.77
C PRO A 241 11.75 -7.79 1.50
N LEU A 242 11.23 -8.17 0.32
CA LEU A 242 11.76 -7.72 -0.98
C LEU A 242 11.58 -6.21 -1.16
N LEU A 243 10.42 -5.69 -0.76
CA LEU A 243 10.10 -4.26 -0.82
C LEU A 243 10.89 -3.46 0.22
N GLU A 244 11.01 -3.97 1.45
CA GLU A 244 11.85 -3.38 2.49
C GLU A 244 13.31 -3.22 2.03
N TYR A 245 13.89 -4.28 1.45
CA TYR A 245 15.25 -4.26 0.93
C TYR A 245 15.41 -3.29 -0.26
N SER A 246 14.50 -3.35 -1.23
CA SER A 246 14.60 -2.56 -2.47
C SER A 246 14.43 -1.06 -2.24
N PHE A 247 13.55 -0.68 -1.32
CA PHE A 247 13.24 0.72 -1.01
C PHE A 247 13.97 1.24 0.24
N LYS A 248 14.72 0.38 0.94
CA LYS A 248 15.40 0.69 2.20
C LYS A 248 14.46 1.28 3.25
N ILE A 249 13.27 0.68 3.35
CA ILE A 249 12.24 1.07 4.31
C ILE A 249 12.28 0.09 5.47
N SER A 250 12.40 0.61 6.68
CA SER A 250 12.33 -0.19 7.90
C SER A 250 10.88 -0.23 8.39
N THR A 251 10.26 -1.40 8.40
CA THR A 251 8.95 -1.57 9.05
C THR A 251 9.13 -1.86 10.54
N ASP A 252 8.06 -1.77 11.32
CA ASP A 252 8.08 -2.16 12.74
C ASP A 252 8.54 -3.61 12.93
N ILE A 253 8.30 -4.49 11.95
CA ILE A 253 8.78 -5.88 11.97
C ILE A 253 10.30 -5.89 11.81
N SER A 254 10.86 -5.21 10.81
CA SER A 254 12.31 -5.16 10.61
C SER A 254 13.02 -4.48 11.79
N LEU A 255 12.42 -3.43 12.36
CA LEU A 255 12.95 -2.76 13.55
C LEU A 255 12.97 -3.71 14.75
N LEU A 256 11.92 -4.50 14.96
CA LEU A 256 11.91 -5.50 16.05
C LEU A 256 12.89 -6.64 15.82
N GLU A 257 13.13 -7.03 14.56
CA GLU A 257 14.20 -7.97 14.23
C GLU A 257 15.57 -7.38 14.63
N LEU A 258 15.81 -6.09 14.36
CA LEU A 258 17.05 -5.38 14.73
C LEU A 258 17.23 -5.16 16.24
N VAL A 259 16.16 -5.17 17.04
CA VAL A 259 16.27 -5.12 18.52
C VAL A 259 16.87 -6.40 19.10
N ASP A 260 16.81 -7.52 18.37
CA ASP A 260 17.35 -8.79 18.87
C ASP A 260 18.87 -8.72 19.07
N LEU A 261 19.29 -8.78 20.33
CA LEU A 261 20.70 -8.69 20.72
C LEU A 261 21.51 -9.94 20.32
N ASN A 262 20.84 -11.01 19.89
CA ASN A 262 21.50 -12.21 19.38
C ASN A 262 21.95 -12.08 17.93
N GLN A 263 21.65 -10.96 17.26
CA GLN A 263 22.14 -10.74 15.91
C GLN A 263 23.68 -10.80 15.85
N PRO A 264 24.27 -11.35 14.77
CA PRO A 264 25.71 -11.50 14.64
C PRO A 264 26.48 -10.20 14.88
N LEU A 265 25.93 -9.08 14.39
CA LEU A 265 26.52 -7.76 14.51
C LEU A 265 26.54 -7.27 15.97
N MET A 266 25.45 -7.43 16.72
CA MET A 266 25.40 -7.09 18.15
C MET A 266 26.30 -8.01 18.99
N ARG A 267 26.39 -9.29 18.64
CA ARG A 267 27.30 -10.24 19.29
C ARG A 267 28.76 -9.87 19.05
N ASN A 268 29.11 -9.43 17.85
CA ASN A 268 30.47 -8.95 17.55
C ASN A 268 30.79 -7.68 18.35
N LEU A 269 29.87 -6.71 18.40
CA LEU A 269 30.05 -5.49 19.19
C LEU A 269 30.28 -5.80 20.68
N LEU A 270 29.54 -6.77 21.24
CA LEU A 270 29.73 -7.23 22.62
C LEU A 270 31.13 -7.83 22.86
N LEU A 271 31.66 -8.57 21.88
CA LEU A 271 32.97 -9.25 21.99
C LEU A 271 34.14 -8.29 21.75
N GLU A 272 34.02 -7.39 20.77
CA GLU A 272 35.09 -6.48 20.36
C GLU A 272 35.14 -5.21 21.23
N ALA A 273 33.97 -4.68 21.61
CA ALA A 273 33.84 -3.43 22.35
C ALA A 273 32.70 -3.48 23.39
N PRO A 274 32.86 -4.25 24.49
CA PRO A 274 31.81 -4.43 25.50
C PRO A 274 31.35 -3.13 26.18
N GLY A 275 32.24 -2.14 26.29
CA GLY A 275 31.90 -0.79 26.79
C GLY A 275 30.91 -0.07 25.88
N THR A 276 31.16 -0.07 24.56
CA THR A 276 30.29 0.52 23.54
C THR A 276 28.96 -0.21 23.47
N TYR A 277 28.96 -1.54 23.60
CA TYR A 277 27.74 -2.33 23.71
C TYR A 277 26.90 -1.87 24.93
N HIS A 278 27.50 -1.83 26.12
CA HIS A 278 26.77 -1.43 27.33
C HIS A 278 26.25 0.01 27.25
N HIS A 279 27.06 0.93 26.71
CA HIS A 279 26.65 2.30 26.43
C HIS A 279 25.41 2.34 25.53
N SER A 280 25.45 1.66 24.39
CA SER A 280 24.37 1.65 23.40
C SER A 280 23.06 1.08 23.94
N ILE A 281 23.11 0.04 24.79
CA ILE A 281 21.91 -0.52 25.45
C ILE A 281 21.31 0.49 26.45
N VAL A 282 22.14 1.13 27.27
CA VAL A 282 21.67 2.12 28.25
C VAL A 282 21.09 3.34 27.56
N VAL A 283 21.79 3.88 26.55
CA VAL A 283 21.30 4.99 25.72
C VAL A 283 19.99 4.60 25.04
N GLY A 284 19.90 3.39 24.47
CA GLY A 284 18.68 2.86 23.86
C GLY A 284 17.47 2.90 24.77
N THR A 285 17.63 2.54 26.04
CA THR A 285 16.56 2.58 27.04
C THR A 285 16.14 4.02 27.37
N LEU A 286 17.11 4.93 27.49
CA LEU A 286 16.85 6.34 27.79
C LEU A 286 16.13 7.05 26.62
N VAL A 287 16.57 6.80 25.38
CA VAL A 287 15.95 7.43 24.21
C VAL A 287 14.58 6.83 23.90
N GLU A 288 14.33 5.55 24.20
CA GLU A 288 12.99 4.95 24.10
C GLU A 288 12.00 5.68 25.00
N ALA A 289 12.36 5.86 26.28
CA ALA A 289 11.53 6.56 27.25
C ALA A 289 11.33 8.05 26.88
N ALA A 290 12.38 8.72 26.40
CA ALA A 290 12.29 10.10 25.94
C ALA A 290 11.39 10.23 24.70
N ALA A 291 11.49 9.30 23.75
CA ALA A 291 10.68 9.26 22.54
C ALA A 291 9.19 9.04 22.87
N GLU A 292 8.89 8.12 23.80
CA GLU A 292 7.53 7.89 24.29
C GLU A 292 6.95 9.14 24.97
N ALA A 293 7.76 9.86 25.76
CA ALA A 293 7.31 11.08 26.43
C ALA A 293 6.98 12.25 25.48
N VAL A 294 7.56 12.26 24.27
CA VAL A 294 7.31 13.32 23.26
C VAL A 294 6.47 12.83 22.07
N ASP A 295 5.84 11.66 22.20
CA ASP A 295 4.93 11.05 21.20
C ASP A 295 5.58 10.86 19.81
N VAL A 296 6.84 10.43 19.80
CA VAL A 296 7.55 10.00 18.57
C VAL A 296 7.87 8.51 18.65
N ASN A 297 8.23 7.88 17.52
CA ASN A 297 8.40 6.42 17.44
C ASN A 297 9.50 5.90 18.40
N PRO A 298 9.15 5.21 19.50
CA PRO A 298 10.10 4.81 20.53
C PRO A 298 10.94 3.60 20.09
N LEU A 299 10.36 2.70 19.29
CA LEU A 299 11.04 1.53 18.76
C LEU A 299 12.17 1.94 17.81
N LEU A 300 11.90 2.88 16.90
CA LEU A 300 12.91 3.40 15.99
C LEU A 300 14.04 4.07 16.76
N ALA A 301 13.73 4.91 17.76
CA ALA A 301 14.73 5.58 18.59
C ALA A 301 15.64 4.57 19.30
N ARG A 302 15.07 3.53 19.92
CA ARG A 302 15.84 2.47 20.57
C ARG A 302 16.78 1.75 19.61
N VAL A 303 16.25 1.32 18.46
CA VAL A 303 17.06 0.61 17.44
C VAL A 303 18.18 1.51 16.94
N SER A 304 17.89 2.77 16.63
CA SER A 304 18.92 3.72 16.21
C SER A 304 20.04 3.84 17.23
N ALA A 305 19.73 3.87 18.53
CA ALA A 305 20.75 3.90 19.58
C ALA A 305 21.58 2.61 19.67
N TYR A 306 21.01 1.43 19.41
CA TYR A 306 21.77 0.18 19.44
C TYR A 306 22.88 0.14 18.39
N TYR A 307 22.66 0.78 17.23
CA TYR A 307 23.58 0.75 16.09
C TYR A 307 24.29 2.09 15.82
N HIS A 308 24.17 3.10 16.70
CA HIS A 308 24.71 4.44 16.42
C HIS A 308 26.24 4.53 16.48
N ASP A 309 26.85 3.73 17.36
CA ASP A 309 28.30 3.66 17.63
C ASP A 309 28.88 2.30 17.17
N ILE A 310 28.36 1.76 16.06
CA ILE A 310 28.81 0.46 15.54
C ILE A 310 30.09 0.52 14.72
#